data_AF-A0A434A3C8-F1
#
_entry.id   AF-A0A434A3C8-F1
#
_cell.length_a   1.000
_cell.length_b   1.000
_cell.length_c   1.000
_cell.angle_alpha   90.00
_cell.angle_beta   90.00
_cell.angle_gamma   90.00
#
_symmetry.space_group_name_H-M   'P 1'
#
loop_
_entity.id
_entity.type
_entity.pdbx_description
1 polymer ?
#
loop_
_entity_poly.entity_id
_entity_poly.type
_entity_poly.pdbx_seq_one_letter_code
_entity_poly.pdbx_strand_id
1 'polypeptide(L)'
;MANYIFGKVKRKQNMFRVIETETEVYNTEQLTLNGIDYNPATLIENEELYQLTSFSTSDFILDFLKHELATVNQNQITKPDLKKLSFICTVQDNLYFFQIINSSFYISKKWFSIEELTLETEKPIITINPFADAIYDKNSDILYFKKLTAAQKIFKGMDQLYKEATEGETQTFLNSDFLDVRVDFVAKNVTIPNRKRIALVNETLNNLSNEEKLAIYDYTNEYGQVSFQDGKFKIESDDDLKFVLWGIEQRFYTTHIGGEKRVANSIISI
;
A
#
# COMPACT_ATOMS: atom_id res chain seq x y z
N MET A 1 -17.87 -20.73 17.01
CA MET A 1 -16.92 -21.56 16.25
C MET A 1 -15.54 -21.36 16.85
N ALA A 2 -14.68 -22.38 16.84
CA ALA A 2 -13.31 -22.22 17.32
C ALA A 2 -12.50 -21.37 16.32
N ASN A 3 -11.93 -20.27 16.80
CA ASN A 3 -11.02 -19.43 16.03
C ASN A 3 -9.58 -19.83 16.33
N TYR A 4 -8.75 -19.83 15.28
CA TYR A 4 -7.35 -20.18 15.40
C TYR A 4 -6.46 -18.99 15.05
N ILE A 5 -5.46 -18.74 15.88
CA ILE A 5 -4.35 -17.86 15.54
C ILE A 5 -3.18 -18.72 15.10
N PHE A 6 -2.77 -18.53 13.86
CA PHE A 6 -1.58 -19.14 13.28
C PHE A 6 -0.43 -18.14 13.28
N GLY A 7 0.80 -18.63 13.42
CA GLY A 7 2.01 -17.81 13.47
C GLY A 7 3.02 -18.23 12.42
N LYS A 8 3.51 -17.26 11.63
CA LYS A 8 4.64 -17.46 10.73
C LYS A 8 5.95 -17.20 11.48
N VAL A 9 6.79 -18.21 11.59
CA VAL A 9 8.13 -18.07 12.19
C VAL A 9 9.15 -17.68 11.13
N LYS A 10 10.03 -16.72 11.43
CA LYS A 10 11.12 -16.31 10.54
C LYS A 10 11.96 -17.51 10.11
N ARG A 11 12.25 -17.62 8.81
CA ARG A 11 13.07 -18.68 8.18
C ARG A 11 12.46 -20.10 8.20
N LYS A 12 11.27 -20.30 8.77
CA LYS A 12 10.52 -21.58 8.65
C LYS A 12 9.46 -21.43 7.58
N GLN A 13 9.20 -22.46 6.77
CA GLN A 13 8.18 -22.37 5.72
C GLN A 13 6.76 -22.45 6.31
N ASN A 14 6.53 -23.38 7.22
CA ASN A 14 5.20 -23.67 7.73
C ASN A 14 4.66 -22.60 8.68
N MET A 15 3.33 -22.50 8.72
CA MET A 15 2.57 -21.85 9.79
C MET A 15 2.50 -22.80 11.00
N PHE A 16 2.39 -22.22 12.20
CA PHE A 16 2.25 -22.96 13.46
C PHE A 16 1.00 -22.50 14.19
N ARG A 17 0.28 -23.41 14.83
CA ARG A 17 -0.84 -23.03 15.71
C ARG A 17 -0.29 -22.33 16.95
N VAL A 18 -0.75 -21.11 17.20
CA VAL A 18 -0.36 -20.29 18.36
C VAL A 18 -1.36 -20.50 19.49
N ILE A 19 -2.62 -20.14 19.25
CA ILE A 19 -3.72 -20.37 20.19
C ILE A 19 -4.99 -20.79 19.45
N GLU A 20 -5.88 -21.41 20.21
CA GLU A 20 -7.27 -21.71 19.88
C GLU A 20 -8.14 -20.93 20.88
N THR A 21 -9.16 -20.23 20.38
CA THR A 21 -10.03 -19.37 21.18
C THR A 21 -11.46 -19.42 20.67
N GLU A 22 -12.42 -19.40 21.58
CA GLU A 22 -13.85 -19.27 21.24
C GLU A 22 -14.25 -17.81 21.03
N THR A 23 -13.46 -16.87 21.56
CA THR A 23 -13.65 -15.44 21.36
C THR A 23 -13.20 -15.03 19.96
N GLU A 24 -14.00 -14.17 19.34
CA GLU A 24 -13.67 -13.45 18.11
C GLU A 24 -12.43 -12.56 18.32
N VAL A 25 -11.45 -12.65 17.40
CA VAL A 25 -10.19 -11.90 17.52
C VAL A 25 -10.32 -10.49 16.93
N TYR A 26 -11.01 -10.37 15.81
CA TYR A 26 -11.35 -9.11 15.16
C TYR A 26 -12.87 -9.01 15.03
N ASN A 27 -13.46 -7.88 15.40
CA ASN A 27 -14.90 -7.66 15.28
C ASN A 27 -15.30 -7.59 13.79
N THR A 28 -15.88 -8.66 13.27
CA THR A 28 -16.31 -8.76 11.87
C THR A 28 -17.60 -7.97 11.59
N GLU A 29 -18.49 -7.81 12.56
CA GLU A 29 -19.75 -7.06 12.41
C GLU A 29 -19.53 -5.56 12.15
N GLN A 30 -18.45 -5.00 12.71
CA GLN A 30 -18.07 -3.60 12.53
C GLN A 30 -17.08 -3.40 11.37
N LEU A 31 -16.68 -4.48 10.70
CA LEU A 31 -15.68 -4.43 9.64
C LEU A 31 -16.32 -4.01 8.32
N THR A 32 -16.03 -2.80 7.86
CA THR A 32 -16.40 -2.34 6.51
C THR A 32 -15.24 -2.56 5.57
N LEU A 33 -15.33 -3.58 4.71
CA LEU A 33 -14.36 -3.84 3.65
C LEU A 33 -14.82 -3.17 2.35
N ASN A 34 -14.54 -1.87 2.24
CA ASN A 34 -14.63 -1.15 0.98
C ASN A 34 -13.25 -0.58 0.67
N GLY A 35 -12.69 -0.97 -0.46
CA GLY A 35 -11.33 -0.59 -0.84
C GLY A 35 -11.31 0.13 -2.18
N ILE A 36 -10.32 1.00 -2.36
CA ILE A 36 -9.99 1.59 -3.65
C ILE A 36 -8.80 0.86 -4.25
N ASP A 37 -8.81 0.66 -5.57
CA ASP A 37 -7.72 -0.03 -6.23
C ASP A 37 -6.38 0.63 -5.92
N TYR A 38 -5.38 -0.18 -5.58
CA TYR A 38 -4.08 0.33 -5.20
C TYR A 38 -3.44 1.12 -6.35
N ASN A 39 -3.18 2.40 -6.11
CA ASN A 39 -2.42 3.27 -6.99
C ASN A 39 -1.40 4.08 -6.18
N PRO A 40 -0.09 4.07 -6.52
CA PRO A 40 0.93 4.80 -5.77
C PRO A 40 0.76 6.33 -5.81
N ALA A 41 -0.06 6.85 -6.73
CA ALA A 41 -0.44 8.27 -6.83
C ALA A 41 -1.70 8.64 -6.01
N THR A 42 -2.40 7.66 -5.47
CA THR A 42 -3.59 7.85 -4.65
C THR A 42 -3.21 7.76 -3.19
N LEU A 43 -3.65 8.73 -2.40
CA LEU A 43 -3.63 8.70 -0.94
C LEU A 43 -5.03 8.39 -0.43
N ILE A 44 -5.12 7.38 0.43
CA ILE A 44 -6.33 7.02 1.18
C ILE A 44 -6.44 7.80 2.49
N GLU A 45 -7.66 8.04 2.94
CA GLU A 45 -7.96 8.50 4.29
C GLU A 45 -7.77 7.39 5.34
N ASN A 46 -7.84 7.75 6.62
CA ASN A 46 -7.60 6.81 7.72
C ASN A 46 -8.63 5.66 7.77
N GLU A 47 -9.87 5.90 7.35
CA GLU A 47 -10.95 4.92 7.35
C GLU A 47 -11.03 4.10 6.05
N GLU A 48 -10.29 4.52 5.03
CA GLU A 48 -10.25 3.85 3.72
C GLU A 48 -9.21 2.73 3.69
N LEU A 49 -9.35 1.85 2.69
CA LEU A 49 -8.45 0.74 2.44
C LEU A 49 -8.02 0.75 0.97
N TYR A 50 -6.79 0.35 0.70
CA TYR A 50 -6.46 -0.13 -0.64
C TYR A 50 -7.00 -1.54 -0.81
N GLN A 51 -7.38 -1.88 -2.03
CA GLN A 51 -7.70 -3.23 -2.45
C GLN A 51 -6.81 -3.71 -3.60
N LEU A 52 -6.64 -5.02 -3.66
CA LEU A 52 -6.06 -5.72 -4.79
C LEU A 52 -6.95 -6.91 -5.13
N THR A 53 -7.65 -6.81 -6.26
CA THR A 53 -8.59 -7.83 -6.74
C THR A 53 -7.84 -8.98 -7.43
N SER A 54 -8.51 -10.12 -7.57
CA SER A 54 -7.91 -11.35 -8.13
C SER A 54 -6.64 -11.79 -7.38
N PHE A 55 -6.59 -11.55 -6.06
CA PHE A 55 -5.38 -11.73 -5.25
C PHE A 55 -4.87 -13.19 -5.30
N SER A 56 -5.77 -14.15 -5.41
CA SER A 56 -5.47 -15.57 -5.53
C SER A 56 -4.63 -15.96 -6.74
N THR A 57 -4.73 -15.16 -7.81
CA THR A 57 -3.97 -15.36 -9.05
C THR A 57 -2.63 -14.64 -9.04
N SER A 58 -2.37 -13.79 -8.04
CA SER A 58 -1.14 -13.02 -7.95
C SER A 58 0.05 -13.90 -7.56
N ASP A 59 1.24 -13.49 -7.98
CA ASP A 59 2.50 -14.13 -7.56
C ASP A 59 2.82 -13.90 -6.06
N PHE A 60 2.03 -13.05 -5.38
CA PHE A 60 2.26 -12.64 -4.00
C PHE A 60 1.54 -13.53 -2.97
N ILE A 61 0.56 -14.33 -3.42
CA ILE A 61 -0.26 -15.13 -2.52
C ILE A 61 0.59 -16.18 -1.80
N LEU A 62 0.37 -16.29 -0.50
CA LEU A 62 1.04 -17.29 0.34
C LEU A 62 0.54 -18.69 -0.02
N ASP A 63 1.45 -19.66 -0.16
CA ASP A 63 1.09 -21.01 -0.58
C ASP A 63 0.02 -21.67 0.31
N PHE A 64 -0.01 -21.34 1.60
CA PHE A 64 -1.02 -21.89 2.51
C PHE A 64 -2.43 -21.36 2.24
N LEU A 65 -2.58 -20.21 1.55
CA LEU A 65 -3.87 -19.66 1.14
C LEU A 65 -4.42 -20.33 -0.13
N LYS A 66 -3.55 -20.96 -0.93
CA LYS A 66 -3.93 -21.70 -2.15
C LYS A 66 -4.65 -23.01 -1.85
N HIS A 67 -4.52 -23.52 -0.63
CA HIS A 67 -5.11 -24.78 -0.20
C HIS A 67 -6.05 -24.53 0.99
N GLU A 68 -7.03 -25.41 1.21
CA GLU A 68 -7.79 -25.36 2.46
C GLU A 68 -6.85 -25.59 3.64
N LEU A 69 -6.91 -24.70 4.62
CA LEU A 69 -6.19 -24.84 5.88
C LEU A 69 -6.70 -26.10 6.59
N ALA A 70 -5.97 -27.20 6.46
CA ALA A 70 -6.15 -28.36 7.32
C ALA A 70 -5.69 -27.99 8.74
N THR A 71 -6.58 -27.36 9.51
CA THR A 71 -6.37 -26.94 10.91
C THR A 71 -5.94 -28.11 11.80
N VAL A 72 -6.26 -29.34 11.41
CA VAL A 72 -5.99 -30.58 12.14
C VAL A 72 -4.50 -31.00 12.11
N ASN A 73 -3.70 -30.55 11.13
CA ASN A 73 -2.33 -31.06 10.93
C ASN A 73 -1.21 -30.02 11.17
N GLN A 74 -1.51 -28.88 11.80
CA GLN A 74 -0.47 -27.89 12.11
C GLN A 74 0.18 -28.13 13.46
N ASN A 75 1.51 -28.16 13.47
CA ASN A 75 2.30 -28.27 14.70
C ASN A 75 2.04 -27.07 15.62
N GLN A 76 1.91 -27.33 16.92
CA GLN A 76 1.87 -26.29 17.94
C GLN A 76 3.20 -25.52 17.96
N ILE A 77 3.13 -24.19 18.07
CA ILE A 77 4.35 -23.36 18.16
C ILE A 77 5.12 -23.63 19.45
N THR A 78 6.45 -23.55 19.39
CA THR A 78 7.32 -23.69 20.56
C THR A 78 7.60 -22.33 21.22
N LYS A 79 7.90 -22.31 22.54
CA LYS A 79 8.26 -21.07 23.26
C LYS A 79 9.45 -20.31 22.64
N PRO A 80 10.53 -20.96 22.19
CA PRO A 80 11.62 -20.25 21.49
C PRO A 80 11.21 -19.66 20.14
N ASP A 81 10.28 -20.32 19.44
CA ASP A 81 9.80 -19.87 18.13
C ASP A 81 8.85 -18.68 18.22
N LEU A 82 8.10 -18.53 19.34
CA LEU A 82 7.30 -17.33 19.60
C LEU A 82 8.14 -16.07 19.41
N LYS A 83 9.32 -15.99 20.04
CA LYS A 83 10.23 -14.83 19.91
C LYS A 83 10.70 -14.54 18.47
N LYS A 84 10.48 -15.45 17.53
CA LYS A 84 10.87 -15.35 16.12
C LYS A 84 9.67 -15.21 15.18
N LEU A 85 8.48 -14.93 15.70
CA LEU A 85 7.31 -14.64 14.86
C LEU A 85 7.58 -13.45 13.93
N SER A 86 7.08 -13.58 12.71
CA SER A 86 7.12 -12.56 11.66
C SER A 86 5.76 -11.89 11.52
N PHE A 87 4.70 -12.69 11.46
CA PHE A 87 3.31 -12.24 11.47
C PHE A 87 2.42 -13.34 12.07
N ILE A 88 1.23 -12.96 12.50
CA ILE A 88 0.14 -13.86 12.83
C ILE A 88 -0.95 -13.77 11.77
N CYS A 89 -1.68 -14.86 11.60
CA CYS A 89 -2.84 -14.97 10.74
C CYS A 89 -3.99 -15.56 11.55
N THR A 90 -5.10 -14.84 11.64
CA THR A 90 -6.34 -15.35 12.20
C THR A 90 -7.32 -15.59 11.07
N VAL A 91 -8.05 -16.71 11.14
CA VAL A 91 -9.13 -17.02 10.20
C VAL A 91 -10.44 -16.96 10.95
N GLN A 92 -11.36 -16.12 10.45
CA GLN A 92 -12.73 -16.03 10.94
C GLN A 92 -13.65 -16.03 9.73
N ASP A 93 -14.52 -17.04 9.65
CA ASP A 93 -15.30 -17.36 8.46
C ASP A 93 -14.41 -17.50 7.20
N ASN A 94 -14.54 -16.59 6.23
CA ASN A 94 -13.74 -16.55 5.00
C ASN A 94 -12.75 -15.38 4.95
N LEU A 95 -12.58 -14.67 6.07
CA LEU A 95 -11.65 -13.57 6.21
C LEU A 95 -10.36 -14.03 6.90
N TYR A 96 -9.24 -13.64 6.29
CA TYR A 96 -7.90 -13.94 6.76
C TYR A 96 -7.24 -12.65 7.21
N PHE A 97 -7.10 -12.48 8.52
CA PHE A 97 -6.55 -11.28 9.15
C PHE A 97 -5.07 -11.47 9.41
N PHE A 98 -4.24 -10.59 8.87
CA PHE A 98 -2.79 -10.64 9.03
C PHE A 98 -2.28 -9.47 9.87
N GLN A 99 -1.49 -9.78 10.89
CA GLN A 99 -0.81 -8.77 11.68
C GLN A 99 0.67 -9.07 11.81
N ILE A 100 1.49 -8.07 11.51
CA ILE A 100 2.95 -8.14 11.61
C ILE A 100 3.33 -8.16 13.08
N ILE A 101 4.21 -9.10 13.44
CA ILE A 101 4.80 -9.17 14.77
C ILE A 101 6.20 -8.58 14.72
N ASN A 102 6.34 -7.38 15.26
CA ASN A 102 7.63 -6.73 15.48
C ASN A 102 8.09 -6.89 16.95
N SER A 103 9.31 -6.44 17.27
CA SER A 103 9.86 -6.55 18.62
C SER A 103 9.08 -5.74 19.67
N SER A 104 8.37 -4.67 19.30
CA SER A 104 7.57 -3.90 20.25
C SER A 104 6.27 -4.60 20.66
N PHE A 105 5.79 -5.57 19.87
CA PHE A 105 4.67 -6.42 20.29
C PHE A 105 5.06 -7.36 21.43
N TYR A 106 6.36 -7.65 21.61
CA TYR A 106 6.86 -8.38 22.77
C TYR A 106 7.06 -7.42 23.94
N ILE A 107 6.02 -7.25 24.76
CA ILE A 107 6.12 -6.43 25.96
C ILE A 107 6.73 -7.28 27.07
N SER A 108 8.04 -7.16 27.31
CA SER A 108 8.72 -7.72 28.49
C SER A 108 8.72 -6.76 29.69
N LYS A 109 7.86 -5.73 29.68
CA LYS A 109 7.74 -4.73 30.74
C LYS A 109 6.87 -5.27 31.88
N LYS A 110 6.93 -4.61 33.04
CA LYS A 110 5.95 -4.87 34.12
C LYS A 110 4.57 -4.35 33.66
N TRP A 111 3.53 -5.15 33.83
CA TRP A 111 2.13 -4.79 33.49
C TRP A 111 1.21 -5.37 34.55
N PHE A 112 0.02 -4.81 34.71
CA PHE A 112 -0.99 -5.37 35.62
C PHE A 112 -2.34 -5.35 34.94
N SER A 113 -3.14 -6.40 35.15
CA SER A 113 -4.56 -6.37 34.79
C SER A 113 -5.30 -5.52 35.82
N ILE A 114 -6.17 -4.63 35.37
CA ILE A 114 -7.05 -3.87 36.28
C ILE A 114 -8.06 -4.82 36.95
N GLU A 115 -8.40 -5.94 36.31
CA GLU A 115 -9.33 -6.93 36.86
C GLU A 115 -8.67 -7.81 37.93
N GLU A 116 -7.44 -8.26 37.70
CA GLU A 116 -6.73 -9.12 38.66
C GLU A 116 -5.96 -8.32 39.73
N LEU A 117 -5.68 -7.04 39.47
CA LEU A 117 -4.90 -6.13 40.34
C LEU A 117 -3.52 -6.68 40.75
N THR A 118 -2.94 -7.54 39.91
CA THR A 118 -1.64 -8.18 40.14
C THR A 118 -0.58 -7.64 39.18
N LEU A 119 0.60 -7.30 39.73
CA LEU A 119 1.73 -6.86 38.93
C LEU A 119 2.49 -8.06 38.35
N GLU A 120 2.38 -8.24 37.04
CA GLU A 120 3.05 -9.28 36.28
C GLU A 120 4.41 -8.77 35.76
N THR A 121 5.43 -9.60 35.91
CA THR A 121 6.81 -9.32 35.46
C THR A 121 7.37 -10.53 34.73
N GLU A 122 8.25 -10.30 33.75
CA GLU A 122 8.90 -11.36 32.96
C GLU A 122 7.93 -12.26 32.17
N LYS A 123 6.67 -11.85 32.04
CA LYS A 123 5.66 -12.49 31.18
C LYS A 123 5.50 -11.68 29.88
N PRO A 124 6.19 -12.04 28.79
CA PRO A 124 6.04 -11.36 27.52
C PRO A 124 4.63 -11.55 26.97
N ILE A 125 3.92 -10.45 26.72
CA ILE A 125 2.63 -10.46 26.02
C ILE A 125 2.86 -10.21 24.54
N ILE A 126 1.99 -10.75 23.69
CA ILE A 126 1.80 -10.34 22.29
C ILE A 126 0.46 -9.63 22.20
N THR A 127 0.43 -8.39 21.72
CA THR A 127 -0.81 -7.62 21.55
C THR A 127 -1.43 -7.85 20.18
N ILE A 128 -2.76 -7.81 20.11
CA ILE A 128 -3.53 -7.83 18.85
C ILE A 128 -4.01 -6.40 18.60
N ASN A 129 -3.78 -5.90 17.40
CA ASN A 129 -4.22 -4.56 16.99
C ASN A 129 -5.73 -4.57 16.72
N PRO A 130 -6.43 -3.44 16.92
CA PRO A 130 -7.84 -3.33 16.56
C PRO A 130 -8.12 -3.60 15.08
N PHE A 131 -7.17 -3.25 14.20
CA PHE A 131 -7.25 -3.49 12.77
C PHE A 131 -5.99 -4.22 12.29
N ALA A 132 -6.19 -5.27 11.48
CA ALA A 132 -5.10 -6.06 10.91
C ALA A 132 -4.27 -5.24 9.91
N ASP A 133 -2.99 -5.58 9.73
CA ASP A 133 -2.13 -4.91 8.73
C ASP A 133 -2.58 -5.21 7.29
N ALA A 134 -3.17 -6.39 7.07
CA ALA A 134 -3.84 -6.77 5.84
C ALA A 134 -4.98 -7.75 6.11
N ILE A 135 -6.03 -7.73 5.29
CA ILE A 135 -7.20 -8.61 5.39
C ILE A 135 -7.44 -9.19 4.01
N TYR A 136 -7.39 -10.51 3.88
CA TYR A 136 -7.75 -11.19 2.63
C TYR A 136 -9.14 -11.77 2.75
N ASP A 137 -10.04 -11.34 1.88
CA ASP A 137 -11.37 -11.93 1.73
C ASP A 137 -11.34 -12.97 0.62
N LYS A 138 -11.50 -14.24 1.03
CA LYS A 138 -11.48 -15.38 0.11
C LYS A 138 -12.75 -15.47 -0.75
N ASN A 139 -13.86 -14.88 -0.32
CA ASN A 139 -15.12 -14.91 -1.07
C ASN A 139 -15.07 -14.00 -2.30
N SER A 140 -14.60 -12.77 -2.10
CA SER A 140 -14.47 -11.76 -3.16
C SER A 140 -13.13 -11.85 -3.91
N ASP A 141 -12.17 -12.62 -3.39
CA ASP A 141 -10.80 -12.70 -3.88
C ASP A 141 -10.08 -11.33 -3.88
N ILE A 142 -10.20 -10.63 -2.74
CA ILE A 142 -9.67 -9.27 -2.56
C ILE A 142 -8.76 -9.20 -1.33
N LEU A 143 -7.56 -8.65 -1.52
CA LEU A 143 -6.67 -8.26 -0.43
C LEU A 143 -6.85 -6.78 -0.09
N TYR A 144 -7.24 -6.50 1.15
CA TYR A 144 -7.36 -5.16 1.70
C TYR A 144 -6.17 -4.80 2.61
N PHE A 145 -5.66 -3.56 2.52
CA PHE A 145 -4.58 -3.07 3.38
C PHE A 145 -4.52 -1.54 3.42
N LYS A 146 -4.02 -0.97 4.53
CA LYS A 146 -3.78 0.49 4.64
C LYS A 146 -2.43 0.94 4.12
N LYS A 147 -1.40 0.08 4.24
CA LYS A 147 -0.02 0.42 3.90
C LYS A 147 0.62 -0.70 3.11
N LEU A 148 1.01 -0.43 1.86
CA LEU A 148 1.76 -1.40 1.06
C LEU A 148 3.04 -1.86 1.78
N THR A 149 3.71 -0.95 2.50
CA THR A 149 4.93 -1.26 3.27
C THR A 149 4.70 -2.27 4.40
N ALA A 150 3.47 -2.38 4.90
CA ALA A 150 3.06 -3.43 5.84
C ALA A 150 2.70 -4.70 5.08
N ALA A 151 1.83 -4.61 4.07
CA ALA A 151 1.41 -5.75 3.26
C ALA A 151 2.60 -6.53 2.66
N GLN A 152 3.61 -5.85 2.10
CA GLN A 152 4.82 -6.47 1.52
C GLN A 152 5.71 -7.22 2.52
N LYS A 153 5.56 -6.93 3.83
CA LYS A 153 6.27 -7.68 4.88
C LYS A 153 5.67 -9.08 5.04
N ILE A 154 4.36 -9.21 4.79
CA ILE A 154 3.59 -10.45 4.84
C ILE A 154 3.67 -11.16 3.48
N PHE A 155 3.28 -10.49 2.40
CA PHE A 155 3.21 -11.02 1.04
C PHE A 155 4.43 -10.54 0.22
N LYS A 156 5.34 -11.46 -0.09
CA LYS A 156 6.58 -11.11 -0.79
C LYS A 156 6.30 -10.82 -2.27
N GLY A 157 7.01 -9.86 -2.86
CA GLY A 157 6.84 -9.45 -4.26
C GLY A 157 5.90 -8.25 -4.44
N MET A 158 5.09 -7.89 -3.44
CA MET A 158 4.21 -6.71 -3.51
C MET A 158 4.95 -5.39 -3.72
N ASP A 159 6.27 -5.35 -3.50
CA ASP A 159 7.14 -4.21 -3.84
C ASP A 159 7.12 -3.90 -5.34
N GLN A 160 6.77 -4.86 -6.20
CA GLN A 160 6.58 -4.63 -7.64
C GLN A 160 5.39 -3.72 -7.96
N LEU A 161 4.38 -3.67 -7.07
CA LEU A 161 3.26 -2.71 -7.17
C LEU A 161 3.75 -1.27 -6.94
N TYR A 162 4.93 -1.12 -6.35
CA TYR A 162 5.60 0.14 -6.09
C TYR A 162 6.54 0.52 -7.25
N LYS A 163 6.12 0.32 -8.50
CA LYS A 163 6.92 0.59 -9.70
C LYS A 163 7.31 2.07 -9.75
N GLU A 164 8.59 2.36 -9.52
CA GLU A 164 9.18 3.66 -9.80
C GLU A 164 9.87 3.63 -11.16
N ALA A 165 9.92 4.78 -11.83
CA ALA A 165 10.70 4.90 -13.05
C ALA A 165 12.19 4.69 -12.73
N THR A 166 12.80 3.76 -13.45
CA THR A 166 14.26 3.55 -13.45
C THR A 166 14.99 4.84 -13.82
N GLU A 167 16.29 4.91 -13.58
CA GLU A 167 17.10 6.07 -14.01
C GLU A 167 17.01 6.29 -15.53
N GLY A 168 16.96 5.22 -16.32
CA GLY A 168 16.79 5.28 -17.77
C GLY A 168 15.40 5.78 -18.20
N GLU A 169 14.33 5.25 -17.61
CA GLU A 169 12.96 5.73 -17.87
C GLU A 169 12.78 7.19 -17.44
N THR A 170 13.36 7.57 -16.30
CA THR A 170 13.36 8.95 -15.80
C THR A 170 14.08 9.87 -16.78
N GLN A 171 15.28 9.49 -17.25
CA GLN A 171 16.02 10.29 -18.22
C GLN A 171 15.30 10.39 -19.57
N THR A 172 14.66 9.29 -20.00
CA THR A 172 13.85 9.28 -21.22
C THR A 172 12.68 10.26 -21.10
N PHE A 173 11.98 10.27 -19.97
CA PHE A 173 10.91 11.24 -19.71
C PHE A 173 11.43 12.68 -19.73
N LEU A 174 12.56 12.97 -19.06
CA LEU A 174 13.17 14.31 -19.06
C LEU A 174 13.62 14.77 -20.45
N ASN A 175 13.91 13.84 -21.37
CA ASN A 175 14.28 14.14 -22.74
C ASN A 175 13.07 14.28 -23.69
N SER A 176 11.84 14.25 -23.18
CA SER A 176 10.63 14.36 -24.02
C SER A 176 10.56 15.73 -24.70
N ASP A 177 10.05 15.74 -25.94
CA ASP A 177 10.03 16.97 -26.77
C ASP A 177 9.22 18.12 -26.18
N PHE A 178 8.23 17.82 -25.32
CA PHE A 178 7.39 18.79 -24.62
C PHE A 178 8.03 19.38 -23.35
N LEU A 179 9.29 19.01 -23.03
CA LEU A 179 10.04 19.54 -21.89
C LEU A 179 11.28 20.31 -22.35
N ASP A 180 11.56 21.41 -21.66
CA ASP A 180 12.83 22.13 -21.70
C ASP A 180 13.49 22.03 -20.32
N VAL A 181 14.37 21.05 -20.17
CA VAL A 181 14.99 20.70 -18.88
C VAL A 181 16.33 21.40 -18.73
N ARG A 182 16.53 22.06 -17.58
CA ARG A 182 17.81 22.70 -17.23
C ARG A 182 18.95 21.67 -17.25
N VAL A 183 20.09 22.03 -17.83
CA VAL A 183 21.22 21.12 -18.14
C VAL A 183 21.73 20.29 -16.95
N ASP A 184 21.71 20.85 -15.75
CA ASP A 184 22.16 20.21 -14.50
C ASP A 184 21.03 19.47 -13.76
N PHE A 185 19.78 19.55 -14.22
CA PHE A 185 18.66 18.78 -13.67
C PHE A 185 18.56 17.43 -14.39
N VAL A 186 19.25 16.44 -13.84
CA VAL A 186 19.32 15.08 -14.40
C VAL A 186 18.45 14.11 -13.60
N ALA A 187 18.29 12.88 -14.10
CA ALA A 187 17.49 11.85 -13.42
C ALA A 187 17.81 11.71 -11.91
N LYS A 188 19.07 11.84 -11.50
CA LYS A 188 19.50 11.76 -10.09
C LYS A 188 18.92 12.85 -9.18
N ASN A 189 18.50 13.99 -9.74
CA ASN A 189 17.86 15.07 -9.00
C ASN A 189 16.37 14.79 -8.76
N VAL A 190 15.76 13.85 -9.50
CA VAL A 190 14.34 13.52 -9.40
C VAL A 190 14.08 12.66 -8.17
N THR A 191 13.18 13.13 -7.31
CA THR A 191 12.83 12.44 -6.07
C THR A 191 12.04 11.16 -6.31
N ILE A 192 12.10 10.21 -5.36
CA ILE A 192 11.35 8.94 -5.44
C ILE A 192 9.84 9.16 -5.71
N PRO A 193 9.13 10.11 -5.06
CA PRO A 193 7.73 10.39 -5.40
C PRO A 193 7.51 10.78 -6.86
N ASN A 194 8.38 11.61 -7.44
CA ASN A 194 8.25 12.01 -8.84
C ASN A 194 8.64 10.88 -9.80
N ARG A 195 9.62 10.03 -9.46
CA ARG A 195 9.92 8.82 -10.25
C ARG A 195 8.73 7.87 -10.35
N LYS A 196 7.94 7.73 -9.30
CA LYS A 196 6.69 6.94 -9.36
C LYS A 196 5.63 7.57 -10.25
N ARG A 197 5.47 8.90 -10.15
CA ARG A 197 4.55 9.63 -11.03
C ARG A 197 4.99 9.51 -12.49
N ILE A 198 6.29 9.57 -12.78
CA ILE A 198 6.81 9.33 -14.13
C ILE A 198 6.44 7.92 -14.63
N ALA A 199 6.56 6.88 -13.79
CA ALA A 199 6.18 5.53 -14.19
C ALA A 199 4.69 5.45 -14.59
N LEU A 200 3.80 6.07 -13.81
CA LEU A 200 2.36 6.14 -14.11
C LEU A 200 2.07 6.98 -15.35
N VAL A 201 2.64 8.19 -15.41
CA VAL A 201 2.42 9.13 -16.51
C VAL A 201 2.92 8.56 -17.84
N ASN A 202 4.04 7.82 -17.85
CA ASN A 202 4.52 7.15 -19.05
C ASN A 202 3.50 6.14 -19.59
N GLU A 203 2.85 5.38 -18.70
CA GLU A 203 1.78 4.46 -19.09
C GLU A 203 0.58 5.21 -19.66
N THR A 204 0.15 6.29 -18.99
CA THR A 204 -0.93 7.17 -19.48
C THR A 204 -0.60 7.73 -20.86
N LEU A 205 0.56 8.37 -21.04
CA LEU A 205 0.97 8.97 -22.30
C LEU A 205 1.11 7.95 -23.42
N ASN A 206 1.52 6.71 -23.14
CA ASN A 206 1.62 5.66 -24.17
C ASN A 206 0.24 5.22 -24.68
N ASN A 207 -0.81 5.37 -23.89
CA ASN A 207 -2.18 5.02 -24.26
C ASN A 207 -2.94 6.17 -24.96
N LEU A 208 -2.36 7.37 -25.01
CA LEU A 208 -2.98 8.56 -25.61
C LEU A 208 -2.48 8.82 -27.03
N SER A 209 -3.38 9.28 -27.89
CA SER A 209 -3.08 9.84 -29.20
C SER A 209 -2.32 11.16 -29.09
N ASN A 210 -1.74 11.62 -30.20
CA ASN A 210 -1.03 12.89 -30.22
C ASN A 210 -1.96 14.09 -29.96
N GLU A 211 -3.22 14.02 -30.40
CA GLU A 211 -4.23 15.06 -30.15
C GLU A 211 -4.57 15.15 -28.67
N GLU A 212 -4.75 14.01 -28.01
CA GLU A 212 -5.02 13.95 -26.55
C GLU A 212 -3.82 14.45 -25.73
N LYS A 213 -2.59 14.15 -26.16
CA LYS A 213 -1.37 14.67 -25.51
C LYS A 213 -1.32 16.20 -25.57
N LEU A 214 -1.58 16.77 -26.75
CA LEU A 214 -1.62 18.23 -26.92
C LEU A 214 -2.69 18.86 -26.03
N ALA A 215 -3.90 18.26 -25.97
CA ALA A 215 -4.97 18.74 -25.09
C ALA A 215 -4.56 18.72 -23.61
N ILE A 216 -3.83 17.68 -23.17
CA ILE A 216 -3.29 17.62 -21.80
C ILE A 216 -2.24 18.70 -21.55
N TYR A 217 -1.38 19.00 -22.52
CA TYR A 217 -0.39 20.06 -22.38
C TYR A 217 -1.05 21.44 -22.30
N ASP A 218 -2.05 21.70 -23.15
CA ASP A 218 -2.82 22.95 -23.12
C ASP A 218 -3.53 23.12 -21.77
N TYR A 219 -4.20 22.07 -21.30
CA TYR A 219 -4.81 22.03 -19.97
C TYR A 219 -3.77 22.29 -18.86
N THR A 220 -2.60 21.65 -18.91
CA THR A 220 -1.56 21.83 -17.89
C THR A 220 -1.05 23.28 -17.86
N ASN A 221 -0.90 23.88 -19.04
CA ASN A 221 -0.48 25.27 -19.20
C ASN A 221 -1.55 26.26 -18.69
N GLU A 222 -2.85 25.97 -18.84
CA GLU A 222 -3.94 26.84 -18.37
C GLU A 222 -3.87 27.15 -16.86
N TYR A 223 -3.35 26.22 -16.07
CA TYR A 223 -3.18 26.40 -14.62
C TYR A 223 -1.90 27.16 -14.24
N GLY A 224 -0.99 27.38 -15.20
CA GLY A 224 0.15 28.30 -15.08
C GLY A 224 1.12 27.99 -13.94
N GLN A 225 1.17 26.75 -13.48
CA GLN A 225 2.05 26.33 -12.38
C GLN A 225 3.51 26.17 -12.83
N VAL A 226 3.74 26.03 -14.14
CA VAL A 226 5.06 25.85 -14.75
C VAL A 226 5.14 26.76 -15.96
N SER A 227 6.32 27.35 -16.20
CA SER A 227 6.54 28.19 -17.39
C SER A 227 6.43 27.34 -18.65
N PHE A 228 5.59 27.76 -19.59
CA PHE A 228 5.42 27.12 -20.89
C PHE A 228 5.85 28.09 -22.00
N GLN A 229 6.90 27.74 -22.75
CA GLN A 229 7.47 28.57 -23.82
C GLN A 229 7.82 27.67 -25.01
N ASP A 230 7.58 28.15 -26.23
CA ASP A 230 7.88 27.44 -27.47
C ASP A 230 7.32 26.00 -27.54
N GLY A 231 6.15 25.79 -26.93
CA GLY A 231 5.51 24.47 -26.87
C GLY A 231 6.09 23.51 -25.82
N LYS A 232 6.93 24.00 -24.89
CA LYS A 232 7.64 23.18 -23.90
C LYS A 232 7.47 23.71 -22.47
N PHE A 233 7.37 22.80 -21.52
CA PHE A 233 7.42 23.12 -20.09
C PHE A 233 8.86 23.24 -19.62
N LYS A 234 9.20 24.37 -19.00
CA LYS A 234 10.52 24.62 -18.45
C LYS A 234 10.68 23.95 -17.09
N ILE A 235 11.65 23.06 -16.96
CA ILE A 235 11.94 22.32 -15.71
C ILE A 235 13.27 22.80 -15.13
N GLU A 236 13.21 23.58 -14.04
CA GLU A 236 14.39 24.06 -13.32
C GLU A 236 14.62 23.30 -11.99
N SER A 237 13.56 22.66 -11.48
CA SER A 237 13.53 21.99 -10.19
C SER A 237 12.63 20.74 -10.19
N ASP A 238 12.75 19.93 -9.13
CA ASP A 238 11.87 18.77 -8.89
C ASP A 238 10.41 19.21 -8.63
N ASP A 239 10.20 20.45 -8.17
CA ASP A 239 8.87 21.02 -7.98
C ASP A 239 8.20 21.38 -9.32
N ASP A 240 8.94 21.94 -10.28
CA ASP A 240 8.41 22.20 -11.63
C ASP A 240 7.99 20.89 -12.29
N LEU A 241 8.84 19.86 -12.19
CA LEU A 241 8.56 18.52 -12.68
C LEU A 241 7.29 17.95 -12.03
N LYS A 242 7.14 18.12 -10.71
CA LYS A 242 5.94 17.68 -9.97
C LYS A 242 4.67 18.31 -10.55
N PHE A 243 4.67 19.61 -10.84
CA PHE A 243 3.50 20.29 -11.40
C PHE A 243 3.17 19.84 -12.83
N VAL A 244 4.16 19.58 -13.68
CA VAL A 244 3.92 18.99 -15.01
C VAL A 244 3.30 17.60 -14.88
N LEU A 245 3.85 16.75 -14.00
CA LEU A 245 3.31 15.41 -13.75
C LEU A 245 1.87 15.47 -13.24
N TRP A 246 1.56 16.39 -12.33
CA TRP A 246 0.19 16.62 -11.86
C TRP A 246 -0.76 17.11 -12.96
N GLY A 247 -0.25 17.92 -13.90
CA GLY A 247 -0.99 18.31 -15.09
C GLY A 247 -1.32 17.11 -15.98
N ILE A 248 -0.34 16.24 -16.24
CA ILE A 248 -0.58 15.05 -17.07
C ILE A 248 -1.55 14.06 -16.41
N GLU A 249 -1.49 13.95 -15.08
CA GLU A 249 -2.47 13.20 -14.30
C GLU A 249 -3.84 13.89 -14.21
N GLN A 250 -4.02 15.09 -14.77
CA GLN A 250 -5.28 15.87 -14.71
C GLN A 250 -5.74 16.20 -13.28
N ARG A 251 -4.82 16.56 -12.39
CA ARG A 251 -5.13 16.90 -10.98
C ARG A 251 -5.65 18.31 -10.74
N PHE A 252 -5.45 19.22 -11.68
CA PHE A 252 -5.92 20.59 -11.55
C PHE A 252 -7.41 20.71 -11.88
N TYR A 253 -8.12 21.52 -11.11
CA TYR A 253 -9.52 21.79 -11.40
C TYR A 253 -9.89 23.19 -10.94
N THR A 254 -10.95 23.73 -11.54
CA THR A 254 -11.52 25.02 -11.16
C THR A 254 -12.90 24.79 -10.58
N THR A 255 -13.17 25.34 -9.40
CA THR A 255 -14.48 25.17 -8.76
C THR A 255 -15.57 25.86 -9.57
N HIS A 256 -16.70 25.17 -9.77
CA HIS A 256 -17.83 25.74 -10.52
C HIS A 256 -18.38 27.01 -9.86
N ILE A 257 -18.36 27.06 -8.53
CA ILE A 257 -18.73 28.22 -7.74
C ILE A 257 -17.44 28.92 -7.28
N GLY A 258 -17.31 30.20 -7.59
CA GLY A 258 -16.18 31.05 -7.17
C GLY A 258 -14.95 31.00 -8.09
N GLY A 259 -14.83 30.02 -8.98
CA GLY A 259 -13.74 29.95 -9.96
C GLY A 259 -12.36 29.74 -9.32
N GLU A 260 -12.28 29.08 -8.16
CA GLU A 260 -11.01 28.83 -7.49
C GLU A 260 -10.26 27.70 -8.17
N LYS A 261 -9.00 27.95 -8.53
CA LYS A 261 -8.08 26.91 -9.02
C LYS A 261 -7.58 26.08 -7.85
N ARG A 262 -7.67 24.76 -7.96
CA ARG A 262 -7.26 23.79 -6.94
C ARG A 262 -6.49 22.64 -7.58
N VAL A 263 -5.80 21.88 -6.73
CA VAL A 263 -5.10 20.65 -7.12
C VAL A 263 -5.61 19.51 -6.24
N ALA A 264 -5.90 18.36 -6.86
CA ALA A 264 -6.31 17.16 -6.17
C ALA A 264 -5.08 16.39 -5.64
N ASN A 265 -5.15 15.99 -4.36
CA ASN A 265 -4.12 15.14 -3.75
C ASN A 265 -4.18 13.69 -4.26
N SER A 266 -5.37 13.24 -4.64
CA SER A 266 -5.67 11.88 -5.10
C SER A 266 -6.70 11.95 -6.23
N ILE A 267 -6.63 11.01 -7.17
CA ILE A 267 -7.64 10.81 -8.20
C ILE A 267 -8.17 9.38 -8.06
N ILE A 268 -9.49 9.24 -8.08
CA ILE A 268 -10.19 7.97 -8.00
C ILE A 268 -11.19 7.96 -9.16
N SER A 269 -11.10 6.95 -10.02
CA SER A 269 -12.08 6.73 -11.08
C SER A 269 -13.38 6.21 -10.45
N ILE A 270 -14.52 6.78 -10.89
CA ILE A 270 -15.87 6.44 -10.42
C ILE A 270 -16.58 5.64 -11.50
#